data_AF-A0A7S1H2Q2-F1
#
_entry.id   AF-A0A7S1H2Q2-F1
#
_cell.length_a   1.000
_cell.length_b   1.000
_cell.length_c   1.000
_cell.angle_alpha   90.00
_cell.angle_beta   90.00
_cell.angle_gamma   90.00
#
_symmetry.space_group_name_H-M   'P 1'
#
loop_
_entity.id
_entity.type
_entity.pdbx_description
1 polymer ?
#
loop_
_entity_poly.entity_id
_entity_poly.type
_entity_poly.pdbx_seq_one_letter_code
_entity_poly.pdbx_strand_id
1 'polypeptide(L)'
;TKSMVAAINKWKEEGGEKALSVWKGVIANNEKVAECFFKISALASQDPEGYREAIAQRDEDESDTDKADETGDGSKGVVDKKRKETADALGTTLTVLGRCFMKLRASMRDMGSRANVPLEPPQQTRILDETAGLKGVHGCGVPGAGGYDAVFAIVVGSAARRRVEELWKNWNDEESGSVVTLPITPENVGVATHIELPKS
;
A
#
# COMPACT_ATOMS: atom_id res chain seq x y z
N THR A 1 -6.48 18.69 -11.79
CA THR A 1 -6.54 18.47 -10.32
C THR A 1 -7.37 19.50 -9.55
N LYS A 2 -7.12 20.83 -9.66
CA LYS A 2 -7.97 21.86 -9.01
C LYS A 2 -9.47 21.74 -9.34
N SER A 3 -9.79 21.27 -10.54
CA SER A 3 -11.16 20.99 -10.99
C SER A 3 -11.83 19.82 -10.24
N MET A 4 -11.12 18.73 -9.93
CA MET A 4 -11.71 17.55 -9.28
C MET A 4 -12.07 17.80 -7.81
N VAL A 5 -11.17 18.46 -7.06
CA VAL A 5 -11.44 18.84 -5.67
C VAL A 5 -12.61 19.81 -5.59
N ALA A 6 -12.67 20.78 -6.51
CA ALA A 6 -13.79 21.73 -6.58
C ALA A 6 -15.12 21.01 -6.88
N ALA A 7 -15.14 20.05 -7.80
CA ALA A 7 -16.33 19.26 -8.11
C ALA A 7 -16.81 18.42 -6.91
N ILE A 8 -15.90 17.79 -6.17
CA ILE A 8 -16.22 17.04 -4.96
C ILE A 8 -16.79 17.96 -3.88
N ASN A 9 -16.19 19.14 -3.67
CA ASN A 9 -16.70 20.11 -2.70
C ASN A 9 -18.09 20.61 -3.09
N LYS A 10 -18.31 20.94 -4.36
CA LYS A 10 -19.62 21.33 -4.89
C LYS A 10 -20.66 20.22 -4.68
N TRP A 11 -20.33 18.98 -5.06
CA TRP A 11 -21.20 17.82 -4.83
C TRP A 11 -21.54 17.63 -3.34
N LYS A 12 -20.57 17.83 -2.45
CA LYS A 12 -20.75 17.72 -1.01
C LYS A 12 -21.67 18.80 -0.45
N GLU A 13 -21.56 20.04 -0.93
CA GLU A 13 -22.42 21.15 -0.54
C GLU A 13 -23.86 20.96 -1.03
N GLU A 14 -24.04 20.54 -2.29
CA GLU A 14 -25.36 20.34 -2.90
C GLU A 14 -26.06 19.05 -2.41
N GLY A 15 -25.30 18.01 -2.05
CA GLY A 15 -25.82 16.68 -1.73
C GLY A 15 -26.29 16.48 -0.29
N GLY A 16 -26.16 17.48 0.58
CA GLY A 16 -26.67 17.48 1.95
C GLY A 16 -26.22 16.27 2.80
N GLU A 17 -27.14 15.71 3.59
CA GLU A 17 -26.83 14.59 4.50
C GLU A 17 -26.33 13.32 3.78
N LYS A 18 -26.85 13.03 2.59
CA LYS A 18 -26.45 11.84 1.82
C LYS A 18 -24.98 11.93 1.39
N ALA A 19 -24.56 13.08 0.85
CA ALA A 19 -23.17 13.30 0.49
C ALA A 19 -22.26 13.33 1.72
N LEU A 20 -22.73 13.93 2.82
CA LEU A 20 -21.99 13.93 4.08
C LEU A 20 -21.76 12.52 4.64
N SER A 21 -22.75 11.62 4.52
CA SER A 21 -22.61 10.22 4.94
C SER A 21 -21.55 9.48 4.12
N VAL A 22 -21.55 9.64 2.80
CA VAL A 22 -20.54 9.04 1.90
C VAL A 22 -19.15 9.59 2.23
N TRP A 23 -19.03 10.91 2.38
CA TRP A 23 -17.77 11.58 2.75
C TRP A 23 -17.21 11.08 4.09
N LYS A 24 -18.06 10.94 5.12
CA LYS A 24 -17.68 10.35 6.41
C LYS A 24 -17.22 8.91 6.27
N GLY A 25 -17.84 8.13 5.37
CA GLY A 25 -17.40 6.77 5.06
C GLY A 25 -15.99 6.71 4.48
N VAL A 26 -15.65 7.63 3.57
CA VAL A 26 -14.28 7.76 3.02
C VAL A 26 -13.29 8.09 4.13
N ILE A 27 -13.59 9.09 4.98
CA ILE A 27 -12.72 9.45 6.13
C ILE A 27 -12.49 8.25 7.03
N ALA A 28 -13.55 7.56 7.45
CA ALA A 28 -13.45 6.41 8.34
C ALA A 28 -12.64 5.25 7.74
N ASN A 29 -12.71 5.03 6.42
CA ASN A 29 -11.88 4.03 5.75
C ASN A 29 -10.42 4.47 5.65
N ASN A 30 -10.15 5.76 5.43
CA ASN A 30 -8.81 6.31 5.43
C ASN A 30 -8.15 6.26 6.82
N GLU A 31 -8.91 6.55 7.89
CA GLU A 31 -8.44 6.42 9.27
C GLU A 31 -8.01 4.99 9.60
N LYS A 32 -8.75 3.97 9.14
CA LYS A 32 -8.37 2.56 9.33
C LYS A 32 -7.07 2.19 8.62
N VAL A 33 -6.78 2.79 7.46
CA VAL A 33 -5.49 2.63 6.79
C VAL A 33 -4.37 3.25 7.64
N ALA A 34 -4.58 4.47 8.15
CA ALA A 34 -3.62 5.15 9.03
C ALA A 34 -3.36 4.35 10.33
N GLU A 35 -4.40 3.81 10.96
CA GLU A 35 -4.29 2.94 12.14
C GLU A 35 -3.40 1.71 11.88
N CYS A 36 -3.50 1.09 10.70
CA CYS A 36 -2.64 -0.02 10.32
C CYS A 36 -1.17 0.42 10.23
N PHE A 37 -0.89 1.57 9.62
CA PHE A 37 0.47 2.12 9.58
C PHE A 37 1.02 2.46 10.96
N PHE A 38 0.20 3.02 11.86
CA PHE A 38 0.61 3.26 13.24
C PHE A 38 0.96 1.95 13.96
N LYS A 39 0.17 0.89 13.76
CA LYS A 39 0.47 -0.44 14.32
C LYS A 39 1.77 -1.00 13.77
N ILE A 40 2.01 -0.92 12.46
CA ILE A 40 3.26 -1.36 11.82
C ILE A 40 4.46 -0.59 12.40
N SER A 41 4.35 0.74 12.52
CA SER A 41 5.39 1.59 13.11
C SER A 41 5.64 1.25 14.59
N ALA A 42 4.58 0.97 15.35
CA ALA A 42 4.69 0.55 16.75
C ALA A 42 5.42 -0.80 16.88
N LEU A 43 5.11 -1.78 16.03
CA LEU A 43 5.81 -3.08 15.98
C LEU A 43 7.31 -2.88 15.70
N ALA A 44 7.65 -2.07 14.69
CA ALA A 44 9.04 -1.75 14.36
C ALA A 44 9.79 -1.04 15.51
N SER A 45 9.09 -0.27 16.35
CA SER A 45 9.68 0.45 17.48
C SER A 45 9.84 -0.43 18.73
N GLN A 46 8.90 -1.34 18.98
CA GLN A 46 8.87 -2.21 20.16
C GLN A 46 9.79 -3.44 20.03
N ASP A 47 9.94 -3.94 18.81
CA ASP A 47 10.80 -5.09 18.50
C ASP A 47 11.50 -4.90 17.14
N PRO A 48 12.51 -4.02 17.07
CA PRO A 48 13.16 -3.70 15.80
C PRO A 48 13.81 -4.92 15.12
N GLU A 49 14.36 -5.84 15.90
CA GLU A 49 15.04 -7.03 15.37
C GLU A 49 14.03 -8.07 14.87
N GLY A 50 13.02 -8.40 15.69
CA GLY A 50 11.94 -9.29 15.26
C GLY A 50 11.14 -8.72 14.09
N TYR A 51 10.95 -7.40 14.01
CA TYR A 51 10.33 -6.75 12.85
C TYR A 51 11.18 -6.91 11.59
N ARG A 52 12.49 -6.68 11.66
CA ARG A 52 13.39 -6.85 10.49
C ARG A 52 13.39 -8.28 9.99
N GLU A 53 13.46 -9.27 10.89
CA GLU A 53 13.40 -10.68 10.52
C GLU A 53 12.03 -11.05 9.95
N ALA A 54 10.94 -10.56 10.53
CA ALA A 54 9.60 -10.79 10.02
C ALA A 54 9.39 -10.19 8.60
N ILE A 55 10.06 -9.08 8.29
CA ILE A 55 10.09 -8.51 6.94
C ILE A 55 10.97 -9.38 6.01
N ALA A 56 12.15 -9.81 6.47
CA ALA A 56 13.07 -10.63 5.68
C ALA A 56 12.46 -12.00 5.31
N GLN A 57 11.86 -12.70 6.26
CA GLN A 57 11.15 -13.97 6.04
C GLN A 57 10.08 -13.84 4.96
N ARG A 58 9.38 -12.70 4.91
CA ARG A 58 8.35 -12.44 3.88
C ARG A 58 8.92 -12.14 2.50
N ASP A 59 10.18 -11.70 2.40
CA ASP A 59 10.89 -11.59 1.12
C ASP A 59 11.47 -12.96 0.69
N GLU A 60 11.91 -13.78 1.66
CA GLU A 60 12.52 -15.11 1.43
C GLU A 60 11.50 -16.23 1.15
N ASP A 61 10.30 -16.19 1.75
CA ASP A 61 9.15 -17.10 1.49
C ASP A 61 8.64 -17.06 0.02
N GLU A 62 9.37 -16.39 -0.85
CA GLU A 62 9.10 -16.18 -2.28
C GLU A 62 10.26 -16.54 -3.21
N SER A 63 11.41 -16.95 -2.69
CA SER A 63 12.40 -17.72 -3.44
C SER A 63 12.31 -19.19 -3.02
N ASP A 64 12.08 -20.11 -3.96
CA ASP A 64 12.10 -21.56 -3.72
C ASP A 64 13.35 -21.96 -2.91
N THR A 65 13.19 -22.22 -1.62
CA THR A 65 14.13 -23.03 -0.85
C THR A 65 13.41 -23.76 0.28
N ASP A 66 13.16 -25.05 0.05
CA ASP A 66 13.21 -26.07 1.09
C ASP A 66 14.54 -25.94 1.84
N LYS A 67 14.55 -25.50 3.11
CA LYS A 67 15.41 -26.06 4.18
C LYS A 67 14.86 -25.71 5.56
N ALA A 68 14.42 -26.76 6.26
CA ALA A 68 14.44 -26.79 7.71
C ALA A 68 15.85 -27.16 8.18
N ASP A 69 16.40 -26.45 9.16
CA ASP A 69 17.21 -27.09 10.19
C ASP A 69 17.05 -26.38 11.52
N GLU A 70 16.80 -27.19 12.55
CA GLU A 70 16.64 -26.80 13.93
C GLU A 70 17.99 -26.84 14.64
N THR A 71 18.26 -25.88 15.54
CA THR A 71 19.02 -26.21 16.76
C THR A 71 18.79 -25.16 17.84
N GLY A 72 18.27 -25.64 18.97
CA GLY A 72 17.83 -24.84 20.11
C GLY A 72 18.95 -24.35 21.04
N ASP A 73 18.56 -23.44 21.93
CA ASP A 73 19.16 -23.20 23.25
C ASP A 73 18.07 -22.61 24.16
N GLY A 74 18.01 -23.01 25.43
CA GLY A 74 16.89 -22.80 26.36
C GLY A 74 16.61 -21.34 26.77
N SER A 75 17.48 -20.41 26.41
CA SER A 75 17.24 -18.95 26.52
C SER A 75 16.54 -18.38 25.26
N LYS A 76 16.56 -19.12 24.14
CA LYS A 76 15.89 -18.77 22.88
C LYS A 76 14.37 -18.84 23.00
N GLY A 77 13.79 -19.69 23.84
CA GLY A 77 12.34 -19.94 23.86
C GLY A 77 11.46 -18.69 24.09
N VAL A 78 11.93 -17.71 24.88
CA VAL A 78 11.19 -16.44 25.09
C VAL A 78 11.42 -15.47 23.92
N VAL A 79 12.64 -15.43 23.38
CA VAL A 79 13.04 -14.58 22.24
C VAL A 79 12.34 -15.05 20.96
N ASP A 80 12.34 -16.35 20.69
CA ASP A 80 11.67 -16.99 19.56
C ASP A 80 10.15 -16.79 19.62
N LYS A 81 9.57 -16.88 20.83
CA LYS A 81 8.15 -16.59 21.05
C LYS A 81 7.83 -15.12 20.75
N LYS A 82 8.61 -14.17 21.28
CA LYS A 82 8.41 -12.74 21.02
C LYS A 82 8.56 -12.41 19.53
N ARG A 83 9.60 -12.92 18.87
CA ARG A 83 9.82 -12.73 17.42
C ARG A 83 8.67 -13.30 16.59
N LYS A 84 8.17 -14.49 16.96
CA LYS A 84 6.98 -15.09 16.33
C LYS A 84 5.73 -14.24 16.53
N GLU A 85 5.49 -13.74 17.74
CA GLU A 85 4.37 -12.83 18.02
C GLU A 85 4.45 -11.55 17.19
N THR A 86 5.65 -10.95 17.05
CA THR A 86 5.90 -9.80 16.16
C THR A 86 5.60 -10.15 14.71
N ALA A 87 6.07 -11.31 14.22
CA ALA A 87 5.83 -11.76 12.85
C ALA A 87 4.34 -11.99 12.57
N ASP A 88 3.61 -12.65 13.48
CA ASP A 88 2.18 -12.91 13.34
C ASP A 88 1.36 -11.60 13.38
N ALA A 89 1.72 -10.69 14.29
CA ALA A 89 1.08 -9.37 14.40
C ALA A 89 1.30 -8.53 13.14
N LEU A 90 2.53 -8.54 12.58
CA LEU A 90 2.84 -7.86 11.34
C LEU A 90 2.03 -8.43 10.17
N GLY A 91 2.02 -9.76 10.00
CA GLY A 91 1.27 -10.43 8.93
C GLY A 91 -0.23 -10.16 9.00
N THR A 92 -0.79 -10.19 10.22
CA THR A 92 -2.20 -9.84 10.45
C THR A 92 -2.48 -8.39 10.09
N THR A 93 -1.61 -7.47 10.52
CA THR A 93 -1.79 -6.03 10.26
C THR A 93 -1.67 -5.71 8.76
N LEU A 94 -0.72 -6.31 8.05
CA LEU A 94 -0.57 -6.18 6.59
C LEU A 94 -1.77 -6.74 5.82
N THR A 95 -2.35 -7.86 6.28
CA THR A 95 -3.58 -8.42 5.70
C THR A 95 -4.76 -7.48 5.89
N VAL A 96 -4.90 -6.89 7.08
CA VAL A 96 -5.94 -5.90 7.36
C VAL A 96 -5.74 -4.64 6.52
N LEU A 97 -4.49 -4.18 6.38
CA LEU A 97 -4.13 -3.02 5.55
C LEU A 97 -4.63 -3.18 4.11
N GLY A 98 -4.38 -4.33 3.47
CA GLY A 98 -4.85 -4.62 2.12
C GLY A 98 -6.38 -4.53 2.00
N ARG A 99 -7.10 -5.11 2.96
CA ARG A 99 -8.57 -5.01 3.01
C ARG A 99 -9.06 -3.58 3.22
N CYS A 100 -8.36 -2.78 4.03
CA CYS A 100 -8.67 -1.38 4.25
C CYS A 100 -8.49 -0.56 2.96
N PHE A 101 -7.41 -0.79 2.19
CA PHE A 101 -7.23 -0.15 0.89
C PHE A 101 -8.33 -0.51 -0.12
N MET A 102 -8.76 -1.78 -0.19
CA MET A 102 -9.87 -2.17 -1.06
C MET A 102 -11.17 -1.42 -0.72
N LYS A 103 -11.48 -1.26 0.58
CA LYS A 103 -12.64 -0.49 1.03
C LYS A 103 -12.48 1.00 0.73
N LEU A 104 -11.30 1.56 0.94
CA LEU A 104 -11.00 2.96 0.65
C LEU A 104 -11.17 3.26 -0.85
N ARG A 105 -10.57 2.45 -1.73
CA ARG A 105 -10.73 2.55 -3.18
C ARG A 105 -12.20 2.49 -3.60
N ALA A 106 -12.96 1.53 -3.08
CA ALA A 106 -14.39 1.42 -3.36
C ALA A 106 -15.18 2.67 -2.93
N SER A 107 -14.92 3.22 -1.74
CA SER A 107 -15.57 4.46 -1.28
C SER A 107 -15.15 5.69 -2.09
N MET A 108 -13.88 5.78 -2.49
CA MET A 108 -13.38 6.84 -3.37
C MET A 108 -14.04 6.78 -4.75
N ARG A 109 -14.21 5.58 -5.32
CA ARG A 109 -14.94 5.37 -6.58
C ARG A 109 -16.42 5.76 -6.48
N ASP A 110 -17.12 5.34 -5.43
CA ASP A 110 -18.53 5.72 -5.20
C ASP A 110 -18.68 7.24 -5.06
N MET A 111 -17.81 7.88 -4.27
CA MET A 111 -17.79 9.33 -4.12
C MET A 111 -17.52 10.04 -5.47
N GLY A 112 -16.54 9.57 -6.23
CA GLY A 112 -16.20 10.12 -7.55
C GLY A 112 -17.37 10.00 -8.54
N SER A 113 -18.02 8.83 -8.59
CA SER A 113 -19.19 8.60 -9.44
C SER A 113 -20.33 9.57 -9.11
N ARG A 114 -20.63 9.77 -7.82
CA ARG A 114 -21.68 10.69 -7.37
C ARG A 114 -21.36 12.16 -7.67
N ALA A 115 -20.08 12.51 -7.63
CA ALA A 115 -19.61 13.85 -7.94
C ALA A 115 -19.26 14.05 -9.44
N ASN A 116 -19.53 13.04 -10.28
CA ASN A 116 -19.22 13.03 -11.70
C ASN A 116 -17.74 13.38 -12.00
N VAL A 117 -16.82 12.84 -11.19
CA VAL A 117 -15.37 12.96 -11.39
C VAL A 117 -14.68 11.61 -11.27
N PRO A 118 -13.75 11.28 -12.18
CA PRO A 118 -13.11 9.97 -12.18
C PRO A 118 -11.94 9.95 -11.19
N LEU A 119 -12.24 9.88 -9.89
CA LEU A 119 -11.20 9.81 -8.83
C LEU A 119 -10.33 8.56 -8.99
N GLU A 120 -10.96 7.43 -9.29
CA GLU A 120 -10.27 6.24 -9.78
C GLU A 120 -11.01 5.77 -11.05
N PRO A 121 -10.52 6.18 -12.23
CA PRO A 121 -11.13 5.81 -13.51
C PRO A 121 -11.18 4.29 -13.72
N PRO A 122 -12.04 3.78 -14.63
CA PRO A 122 -12.09 2.35 -14.97
C PRO A 122 -10.72 1.77 -15.34
N GLN A 123 -9.93 2.52 -16.12
CA GLN A 123 -8.55 2.22 -16.50
C GLN A 123 -7.66 1.92 -15.29
N GLN A 124 -7.67 2.84 -14.31
CA GLN A 124 -6.89 2.67 -13.07
C GLN A 124 -7.46 1.57 -12.18
N THR A 125 -8.78 1.38 -12.19
CA THR A 125 -9.42 0.29 -11.45
C THR A 125 -8.90 -1.07 -11.90
N ARG A 126 -8.81 -1.31 -13.22
CA ARG A 126 -8.34 -2.58 -13.80
C ARG A 126 -6.92 -2.92 -13.36
N ILE A 127 -5.96 -2.01 -13.54
CA ILE A 127 -4.56 -2.27 -13.14
C ILE A 127 -4.42 -2.44 -11.64
N LEU A 128 -5.13 -1.65 -10.85
CA LEU A 128 -5.05 -1.72 -9.40
C LEU A 128 -5.71 -3.00 -8.85
N ASP A 129 -6.74 -3.55 -9.51
CA ASP A 129 -7.35 -4.82 -9.11
C ASP A 129 -6.41 -6.01 -9.37
N GLU A 130 -5.74 -6.04 -10.53
CA GLU A 130 -4.68 -7.03 -10.82
C GLU A 130 -3.49 -6.86 -9.87
N THR A 131 -3.08 -5.61 -9.62
CA THR A 131 -1.99 -5.30 -8.67
C THR A 131 -2.33 -5.77 -7.26
N ALA A 132 -3.57 -5.57 -6.78
CA ALA A 132 -4.01 -6.02 -5.47
C ALA A 132 -4.04 -7.55 -5.33
N GLY A 133 -4.14 -8.28 -6.44
CA GLY A 133 -4.09 -9.74 -6.49
C GLY A 133 -2.69 -10.33 -6.39
N LEU A 134 -1.63 -9.53 -6.57
CA LEU A 134 -0.26 -10.01 -6.49
C LEU A 134 0.13 -10.36 -5.04
N LYS A 135 0.77 -11.51 -4.86
CA LYS A 135 1.37 -11.91 -3.57
C LYS A 135 2.31 -10.79 -3.09
N GLY A 136 2.34 -10.52 -1.78
CA GLY A 136 3.20 -9.50 -1.17
C GLY A 136 2.75 -8.04 -1.40
N VAL A 137 1.64 -7.80 -2.11
CA VAL A 137 0.98 -6.48 -2.15
C VAL A 137 0.03 -6.35 -0.97
N HIS A 138 0.19 -5.27 -0.20
CA HIS A 138 -0.58 -5.00 1.00
C HIS A 138 -1.41 -3.71 0.91
N GLY A 139 -1.44 -3.09 -0.27
CA GLY A 139 -2.23 -1.91 -0.55
C GLY A 139 -1.90 -1.36 -1.93
N CYS A 140 -2.87 -0.72 -2.58
CA CYS A 140 -2.67 0.01 -3.82
C CYS A 140 -3.75 1.09 -3.95
N GLY A 141 -3.56 2.05 -4.83
CA GLY A 141 -4.55 3.09 -5.09
C GLY A 141 -4.06 4.18 -6.04
N VAL A 142 -4.94 5.17 -6.28
CA VAL A 142 -4.60 6.39 -7.01
C VAL A 142 -4.20 7.47 -6.00
N PRO A 143 -2.99 8.06 -6.09
CA PRO A 143 -2.54 9.06 -5.14
C PRO A 143 -3.20 10.43 -5.38
N GLY A 144 -3.12 11.30 -4.36
CA GLY A 144 -3.59 12.68 -4.45
C GLY A 144 -5.09 12.81 -4.68
N ALA A 145 -5.50 13.71 -5.59
CA ALA A 145 -6.91 13.94 -5.87
C ALA A 145 -7.53 12.91 -6.82
N GLY A 146 -6.79 11.87 -7.24
CA GLY A 146 -7.27 10.88 -8.19
C GLY A 146 -7.01 11.24 -9.66
N GLY A 147 -7.64 10.49 -10.57
CA GLY A 147 -7.55 10.67 -12.01
C GLY A 147 -6.65 9.65 -12.69
N TYR A 148 -6.00 10.07 -13.78
CA TYR A 148 -5.26 9.20 -14.69
C TYR A 148 -3.74 9.27 -14.51
N ASP A 149 -3.25 10.11 -13.60
CA ASP A 149 -1.83 10.52 -13.54
C ASP A 149 -0.91 9.39 -13.06
N ALA A 150 -1.27 8.73 -11.95
CA ALA A 150 -0.41 7.73 -11.33
C ALA A 150 -1.21 6.71 -10.52
N VAL A 151 -0.56 5.59 -10.21
CA VAL A 151 -0.99 4.60 -9.22
C VAL A 151 0.17 4.28 -8.29
N PHE A 152 -0.13 3.78 -7.10
CA PHE A 152 0.87 3.27 -6.17
C PHE A 152 0.52 1.85 -5.72
N ALA A 153 1.54 1.12 -5.29
CA ALA A 153 1.42 -0.15 -4.58
C ALA A 153 2.33 -0.13 -3.35
N ILE A 154 1.86 -0.74 -2.26
CA ILE A 154 2.60 -0.97 -1.03
C ILE A 154 2.95 -2.43 -0.99
N VAL A 155 4.24 -2.72 -1.00
CA VAL A 155 4.79 -4.07 -1.03
C VAL A 155 5.77 -4.28 0.12
N VAL A 156 5.92 -5.54 0.53
CA VAL A 156 7.01 -5.97 1.41
C VAL A 156 7.90 -6.92 0.62
N GLY A 157 9.20 -6.64 0.60
CA GLY A 157 10.18 -7.47 -0.10
C GLY A 157 10.46 -7.05 -1.55
N SER A 158 11.65 -7.41 -2.02
CA SER A 158 12.11 -7.20 -3.38
C SER A 158 11.36 -8.08 -4.41
N ALA A 159 10.92 -9.27 -4.01
CA ALA A 159 10.19 -10.19 -4.89
C ALA A 159 8.80 -9.64 -5.25
N ALA A 160 8.05 -9.13 -4.27
CA ALA A 160 6.78 -8.45 -4.50
C ALA A 160 6.93 -7.21 -5.37
N ARG A 161 7.96 -6.39 -5.14
CA ARG A 161 8.27 -5.25 -6.00
C ARG A 161 8.49 -5.67 -7.46
N ARG A 162 9.28 -6.72 -7.71
CA ARG A 162 9.54 -7.21 -9.09
C ARG A 162 8.27 -7.65 -9.79
N ARG A 163 7.36 -8.36 -9.10
CA ARG A 163 6.06 -8.77 -9.68
C ARG A 163 5.19 -7.57 -10.06
N VAL A 164 5.12 -6.56 -9.20
CA VAL A 164 4.40 -5.31 -9.51
C VAL A 164 5.04 -4.63 -10.72
N GLU A 165 6.37 -4.51 -10.75
CA GLU A 165 7.08 -3.91 -11.88
C GLU A 165 6.83 -4.66 -13.19
N GLU A 166 6.84 -5.99 -13.15
CA GLU A 166 6.59 -6.84 -14.31
C GLU A 166 5.15 -6.72 -14.81
N LEU A 167 4.17 -6.73 -13.90
CA LEU A 167 2.77 -6.48 -14.23
C LEU A 167 2.60 -5.12 -14.91
N TRP A 168 3.20 -4.06 -14.34
CA TRP A 168 3.05 -2.70 -14.85
C TRP A 168 3.79 -2.48 -16.17
N LYS A 169 5.00 -3.02 -16.33
CA LYS A 169 5.76 -2.94 -17.61
C LYS A 169 5.03 -3.63 -18.76
N ASN A 170 4.37 -4.75 -18.46
CA ASN A 170 3.61 -5.52 -19.44
C ASN A 170 2.13 -5.11 -19.48
N TRP A 171 1.74 -4.05 -18.75
CA TRP A 171 0.35 -3.60 -18.73
C TRP A 171 -0.02 -3.07 -20.11
N ASN A 172 -0.90 -3.80 -20.78
CA ASN A 172 -1.41 -3.43 -22.08
C ASN A 172 -2.93 -3.42 -22.02
N ASP A 173 -3.47 -2.21 -21.89
CA ASP A 173 -4.88 -1.94 -21.94
C ASP A 173 -5.08 -0.86 -22.99
N GLU A 174 -5.81 -1.21 -24.05
CA GLU A 174 -6.00 -0.37 -25.25
C GLU A 174 -6.51 1.04 -24.91
N GLU A 175 -7.17 1.21 -23.76
CA GLU A 175 -7.71 2.48 -23.28
C GLU A 175 -6.81 3.23 -22.29
N SER A 176 -5.78 2.58 -21.73
CA SER A 176 -5.00 3.11 -20.59
C SER A 176 -3.56 3.49 -20.95
N GLY A 177 -3.05 3.06 -22.11
CA GLY A 177 -1.66 3.31 -22.51
C GLY A 177 -0.65 2.53 -21.67
N SER A 178 0.63 2.89 -21.78
CA SER A 178 1.73 2.20 -21.07
C SER A 178 1.93 2.77 -19.66
N VAL A 179 2.28 1.90 -18.72
CA VAL A 179 2.62 2.28 -17.34
C VAL A 179 4.14 2.25 -17.14
N VAL A 180 4.69 3.35 -16.63
CA VAL A 180 6.12 3.47 -16.29
C VAL A 180 6.30 3.27 -14.79
N THR A 181 7.16 2.32 -14.42
CA THR A 181 7.46 2.02 -13.02
C THR A 181 8.49 3.00 -12.46
N LEU A 182 8.16 3.70 -11.38
CA LEU A 182 9.10 4.52 -10.61
C LEU A 182 9.25 3.91 -9.21
N PRO A 183 10.36 3.20 -8.92
CA PRO A 183 10.61 2.70 -7.57
C PRO A 183 10.94 3.88 -6.66
N ILE A 184 10.11 4.12 -5.66
CA ILE A 184 10.29 5.18 -4.68
C ILE A 184 10.53 4.53 -3.31
N THR A 185 11.61 4.92 -2.65
CA THR A 185 11.81 4.67 -1.22
C THR A 185 11.57 5.98 -0.46
N PRO A 186 10.85 5.96 0.67
CA PRO A 186 10.63 7.17 1.45
C PRO A 186 11.96 7.67 2.01
N GLU A 187 12.38 8.86 1.59
CA GLU A 187 13.48 9.61 2.20
C GLU A 187 12.91 10.81 2.94
N ASN A 188 13.24 10.96 4.23
CA ASN A 188 12.85 12.11 5.03
C ASN A 188 13.89 13.24 4.93
N VAL A 189 14.45 13.44 3.74
CA VAL A 189 15.41 14.49 3.47
C VAL A 189 14.70 15.54 2.63
N GLY A 190 14.61 16.77 3.15
CA GLY A 190 14.13 17.92 2.39
C GLY A 190 15.18 18.37 1.37
N VAL A 191 15.34 19.68 1.18
CA VAL A 191 16.46 20.19 0.38
C VAL A 191 17.78 19.85 1.09
N ALA A 192 18.59 19.00 0.47
CA ALA A 192 19.94 18.69 0.89
C ALA A 192 20.95 19.08 -0.20
N THR A 193 22.13 19.55 0.20
CA THR A 193 23.22 19.96 -0.71
C THR A 193 24.09 18.79 -1.19
N HIS A 194 23.63 17.54 -1.08
CA HIS A 194 24.48 16.38 -1.42
C HIS A 194 24.45 16.06 -2.91
N ILE A 195 25.46 16.56 -3.62
CA ILE A 195 25.98 15.97 -4.85
C ILE A 195 26.97 14.88 -4.43
N GLU A 196 26.53 13.63 -4.34
CA GLU A 196 27.44 12.50 -4.50
C GLU A 196 27.18 11.89 -5.88
N LEU A 197 28.09 12.17 -6.82
CA LEU A 197 28.19 11.37 -8.03
C LEU A 197 28.53 9.93 -7.62
N PRO A 198 27.93 8.91 -8.26
CA PRO A 198 28.24 7.52 -7.96
C PRO A 198 29.75 7.28 -8.11
N LYS A 199 30.36 6.64 -7.11
CA LYS A 199 31.68 6.06 -7.25
C LYS A 199 31.58 4.83 -8.14
N SER A 200 32.38 4.88 -9.21
CA SER A 200 32.66 3.96 -10.33
C SER A 200 31.50 3.62 -11.26
#